data_AF-A0A4U4E117-F1
#
_entry.id   AF-A0A4U4E117-F1
#
_cell.length_a   1.000
_cell.length_b   1.000
_cell.length_c   1.000
_cell.angle_alpha   90.00
_cell.angle_beta   90.00
_cell.angle_gamma   90.00
#
_symmetry.space_group_name_H-M   'P 1'
#
loop_
_entity.id
_entity.type
_entity.pdbx_description
1 polymer ?
#
loop_
_entity_poly.entity_id
_entity_poly.type
_entity_poly.pdbx_seq_one_letter_code
_entity_poly.pdbx_strand_id
1 'polypeptide(L)' 'MIKMTLEELLRKYKRGWYRKGKTYRFLCAIDGMGFLIYKTKTAMKKKTSTVWGINPECDDWFSKAEYIGLDLEEKE' A
#
# COMPACT_ATOMS: atom_id res chain seq x y z
N MET A 1 8.67 -6.95 -20.37
CA MET A 1 7.87 -6.60 -19.18
C MET A 1 7.08 -5.35 -19.50
N ILE A 2 5.76 -5.36 -19.35
CA ILE A 2 4.94 -4.17 -19.57
C ILE A 2 5.03 -3.32 -18.28
N LYS A 3 5.71 -2.18 -18.39
CA LYS A 3 5.81 -1.19 -17.33
C LYS A 3 4.46 -0.49 -17.19
N MET A 4 3.82 -0.62 -16.01
CA MET A 4 2.60 0.14 -15.74
C MET A 4 2.95 1.63 -15.68
N THR A 5 2.15 2.43 -16.36
CA THR A 5 2.24 3.90 -16.28
C THR A 5 1.76 4.39 -14.91
N LEU A 6 2.18 5.60 -14.53
CA LEU A 6 1.71 6.23 -13.29
C LEU A 6 0.17 6.33 -13.24
N GLU A 7 -0.46 6.63 -14.37
CA GLU A 7 -1.91 6.72 -14.48
C GLU A 7 -2.59 5.37 -14.21
N GLU A 8 -2.05 4.28 -14.78
CA GLU A 8 -2.57 2.93 -14.52
C GLU A 8 -2.38 2.51 -13.06
N LEU A 9 -1.27 2.89 -12.43
CA LEU A 9 -1.03 2.65 -11.02
C LEU A 9 -2.04 3.39 -10.14
N LEU A 10 -2.30 4.67 -10.43
CA LEU A 10 -3.29 5.49 -9.71
C LEU A 10 -4.72 4.98 -9.88
N ARG A 11 -5.06 4.42 -11.05
CA ARG A 11 -6.36 3.77 -11.29
C ARG A 11 -6.49 2.43 -10.56
N LYS A 12 -5.39 1.65 -10.50
CA LYS A 12 -5.37 0.32 -9.90
C LYS A 12 -5.39 0.35 -8.37
N TYR A 13 -4.58 1.20 -7.76
CA TYR A 13 -4.38 1.22 -6.33
C TYR A 13 -5.08 2.40 -5.67
N LYS A 14 -5.98 2.09 -4.75
CA LYS A 14 -6.67 3.08 -3.91
C LYS A 14 -5.87 3.33 -2.65
N ARG A 15 -5.82 4.58 -2.19
CA ARG A 15 -5.33 4.92 -0.84
C ARG A 15 -6.16 4.17 0.20
N GLY A 16 -5.52 3.58 1.21
CA GLY A 16 -6.19 2.83 2.27
C GLY A 16 -5.43 1.58 2.71
N TRP A 17 -6.07 0.78 3.55
CA TRP A 17 -5.53 -0.47 4.06
C TRP A 17 -5.61 -1.60 3.04
N TYR A 18 -4.50 -2.33 2.97
CA TYR A 18 -4.37 -3.58 2.26
C TYR A 18 -3.96 -4.69 3.24
N ARG A 19 -4.52 -5.87 3.05
CA ARG A 19 -4.28 -7.06 3.87
C ARG A 19 -3.75 -8.20 3.03
N LYS A 20 -2.67 -8.84 3.49
CA LYS A 20 -2.17 -10.11 2.95
C LYS A 20 -1.94 -11.07 4.10
N GLY A 21 -2.86 -12.00 4.31
CA GLY A 21 -2.88 -12.88 5.47
C GLY A 21 -3.01 -12.10 6.79
N LYS A 22 -1.96 -12.13 7.63
CA LYS A 22 -1.89 -11.40 8.91
C LYS A 22 -1.18 -10.03 8.80
N THR A 23 -0.68 -9.68 7.62
CA THR A 23 0.10 -8.46 7.40
C THR A 23 -0.77 -7.37 6.81
N TYR A 24 -0.65 -6.17 7.38
CA TYR A 24 -1.41 -4.99 7.00
C TYR A 24 -0.49 -3.85 6.61
N ARG A 25 -0.78 -3.22 5.48
CA ARG A 25 -0.06 -2.03 4.98
C ARG A 25 -1.09 -0.99 4.54
N PHE A 26 -0.94 0.23 5.03
CA PHE A 26 -1.73 1.38 4.61
C PHE A 26 -1.01 2.06 3.45
N LEU A 27 -1.57 2.01 2.25
CA LEU A 27 -1.07 2.76 1.10
C LEU A 27 -1.39 4.25 1.32
N CYS A 28 -0.35 5.06 1.44
CA CYS A 28 -0.44 6.50 1.65
C CYS A 28 -0.56 7.26 0.33
N ALA A 29 0.28 6.93 -0.63
CA ALA A 29 0.40 7.62 -1.92
C ALA A 29 1.10 6.72 -2.96
N ILE A 30 1.05 7.16 -4.22
CA ILE A 30 1.94 6.69 -5.28
C ILE A 30 2.81 7.88 -5.65
N ASP A 31 4.14 7.72 -5.64
CA ASP A 31 5.04 8.82 -5.99
C ASP A 31 5.15 9.01 -7.51
N GLY A 32 5.84 10.08 -7.94
CA GLY A 32 6.01 10.39 -9.37
C GLY A 32 6.81 9.34 -10.15
N MET A 33 7.51 8.42 -9.47
CA MET A 33 8.26 7.33 -10.07
C MET A 33 7.46 6.01 -10.10
N GLY A 34 6.23 6.00 -9.57
CA GLY A 34 5.36 4.83 -9.52
C GLY A 34 5.59 3.92 -8.30
N PHE A 35 6.33 4.37 -7.28
CA PHE A 35 6.46 3.61 -6.04
C PHE A 35 5.19 3.72 -5.21
N LEU A 36 4.75 2.57 -4.69
CA LEU A 36 3.66 2.48 -3.73
C LEU A 36 4.20 2.82 -2.34
N ILE A 37 3.87 4.02 -1.85
CA ILE A 37 4.33 4.52 -0.55
C ILE A 37 3.35 4.12 0.53
N TYR A 38 3.81 3.40 1.55
CA TYR A 38 2.95 2.81 2.57
C TYR A 38 3.50 2.91 3.99
N LYS A 39 2.61 2.69 4.97
CA LYS A 39 2.94 2.48 6.38
C LYS A 39 2.47 1.10 6.85
N THR A 40 3.22 0.49 7.75
CA THR A 40 2.77 -0.74 8.44
C THR A 40 1.78 -0.41 9.55
N LYS A 41 0.96 -1.39 9.96
CA LYS A 41 0.06 -1.26 11.13
C LYS A 41 0.80 -0.78 12.38
N THR A 42 1.98 -1.32 12.66
CA THR A 42 2.80 -0.92 13.80
C THR A 42 3.28 0.52 13.71
N ALA A 43 3.72 0.97 12.53
CA ALA A 43 4.15 2.36 12.32
C ALA A 43 3.01 3.36 12.51
N MET A 44 1.81 3.02 12.03
CA MET A 44 0.60 3.81 12.25
C MET A 44 0.24 3.88 13.75
N LYS A 45 0.23 2.73 14.44
CA LYS A 45 -0.08 2.66 15.89
C LYS A 45 0.93 3.43 16.75
N LYS A 46 2.22 3.33 16.43
CA LYS A 46 3.31 4.06 17.11
C LYS A 46 3.43 5.53 16.67
N LYS A 47 2.59 5.99 15.73
CA LYS A 47 2.60 7.35 15.17
C LYS A 47 3.97 7.79 14.63
N THR A 48 4.72 6.85 14.05
CA THR A 48 6.05 7.15 13.49
C THR A 48 5.93 7.88 12.14
N SER A 49 6.92 8.71 11.82
CA SER A 49 7.04 9.33 10.48
C SER A 49 7.49 8.35 9.39
N THR A 50 8.01 7.17 9.77
CA THR A 50 8.51 6.14 8.85
C THR A 50 7.47 5.72 7.81
N VAL A 51 7.89 5.70 6.56
CA VAL A 51 7.18 5.14 5.39
C VAL A 51 8.11 4.21 4.62
N TRP A 52 7.53 3.33 3.82
CA TRP A 52 8.24 2.42 2.93
C TRP A 52 7.75 2.63 1.50
N GLY A 53 8.61 2.35 0.52
CA GLY A 53 8.25 2.35 -0.90
C GLY A 53 8.43 0.96 -1.50
N ILE A 54 7.50 0.57 -2.37
CA ILE A 54 7.62 -0.64 -3.20
C ILE A 54 7.50 -0.26 -4.67
N ASN A 55 8.45 -0.74 -5.49
CA ASN A 55 8.28 -0.75 -6.93
C ASN A 55 7.36 -1.94 -7.29
N PRO A 56 6.14 -1.71 -7.82
CA PRO A 56 5.21 -2.78 -8.17
C PRO A 56 5.72 -3.71 -9.29
N GLU A 57 6.78 -3.33 -10.02
CA GLU A 57 7.46 -4.19 -10.99
C GLU A 57 8.38 -5.23 -10.33
N CYS A 58 8.86 -4.97 -9.11
CA CYS A 58 9.82 -5.81 -8.40
C CYS A 58 9.18 -6.57 -7.22
N ASP A 59 8.12 -6.02 -6.63
CA ASP A 59 7.41 -6.63 -5.51
C ASP A 59 5.89 -6.54 -5.73
N ASP A 60 5.28 -7.71 -5.83
CA ASP A 60 3.86 -7.90 -6.09
C ASP A 60 3.00 -7.96 -4.81
N TRP A 61 3.53 -7.51 -3.67
CA TRP A 61 2.82 -7.60 -2.40
C TRP A 61 1.42 -6.97 -2.46
N PHE A 62 1.30 -5.76 -3.03
CA PHE A 62 0.04 -5.03 -3.12
C PHE A 62 -0.94 -5.64 -4.13
N SER A 63 -0.46 -6.26 -5.21
CA SER A 63 -1.35 -6.94 -6.16
C SER A 63 -1.92 -8.24 -5.61
N LYS A 64 -1.22 -8.87 -4.67
CA LYS A 64 -1.66 -10.07 -3.92
C LYS A 64 -2.37 -9.74 -2.60
N ALA A 65 -2.60 -8.47 -2.30
CA ALA A 65 -3.26 -8.04 -1.08
C ALA A 65 -4.71 -7.62 -1.38
N GLU A 66 -5.58 -7.86 -0.41
CA GLU A 66 -6.97 -7.43 -0.44
C GLU A 66 -7.06 -5.98 0.03
N TYR A 67 -7.73 -5.12 -0.74
CA TYR A 67 -8.08 -3.77 -0.29
C TYR A 67 -9.27 -3.84 0.67
N ILE A 68 -9.09 -3.30 1.88
CA ILE A 68 -10.09 -3.40 2.96
C ILE A 68 -10.66 -2.05 3.42
N GLY A 69 -10.35 -0.95 2.72
CA GLY A 69 -10.93 0.37 3.01
C GLY A 69 -9.97 1.35 3.69
N LEU A 70 -10.48 2.51 4.08
CA LEU A 70 -9.69 3.57 4.74
C LEU A 70 -9.49 3.31 6.23
N ASP A 71 -10.49 2.72 6.85
CA ASP A 71 -10.49 2.40 8.27
C ASP A 71 -10.09 0.95 8.47
N LEU A 72 -9.24 0.71 9.46
CA LEU A 72 -8.95 -0.64 9.91
C LEU A 72 -9.99 -0.95 10.99
N GLU A 73 -11.05 -1.69 10.65
CA GLU A 73 -11.95 -2.23 11.66
C GLU A 73 -11.13 -3.15 12.58
N GLU A 74 -10.72 -2.62 13.74
CA GLU A 74 -10.17 -3.43 14.81
C GLU A 74 -11.37 -4.12 15.46
N LYS A 75 -11.69 -5.34 15.00
CA LYS A 75 -12.50 -6.24 15.83
C LYS A 75 -11.66 -6.50 17.09
N GLU A 76 -12.06 -5.87 18.19
CA GLU A 76 -11.55 -6.14 19.54
C GLU A 76 -11.70 -7.62 19.90
#